data_AF-A0A484WUE4-F1
#
_entry.id   AF-A0A484WUE4-F1
#
_cell.length_a   1.000
_cell.length_b   1.000
_cell.length_c   1.000
_cell.angle_alpha   90.00
_cell.angle_beta   90.00
_cell.angle_gamma   90.00
#
_symmetry.space_group_name_H-M   'P 1'
#
loop_
_entity.id
_entity.type
_entity.pdbx_description
1 polymer ?
#
loop_
_entity_poly.entity_id
_entity_poly.type
_entity_poly.pdbx_seq_one_letter_code
_entity_poly.pdbx_strand_id
1 'polypeptide(L)'
;MSSFSNYRPILKGVALAMLALFQPANADDEFNLRILELDTPLENTATLKNFIGNNSLLAGSYPVTIMWGRDIIDKRTVTFVLSDDKQRLLPELTKADLRDFGLKVDTLPDMKDLADSARVEDISHFIEGAQYDFNQDDQTLSLVIPQIYRDQTASGTINPKYWDDGASAAWASYQVSGSQQESDSGKNTSTWLGLDSGINLGAWRLRNNSTWSDTAGWTPSVPACNATLKLYEASWRLARLPPAASYLIAFR
;
A
#
# COMPACT_ATOMS: atom_id res chain seq x y z
N MET A 1 -58.95 -58.25 33.44
CA MET A 1 -58.49 -58.14 32.03
C MET A 1 -57.46 -57.02 31.95
N SER A 2 -56.17 -57.34 32.07
CA SER A 2 -55.10 -56.32 31.95
C SER A 2 -53.81 -57.00 31.48
N SER A 3 -53.68 -57.19 30.17
CA SER A 3 -52.46 -57.69 29.53
C SER A 3 -51.95 -56.65 28.54
N PHE A 4 -51.28 -55.62 29.07
CA PHE A 4 -50.54 -54.62 28.28
C PHE A 4 -49.30 -54.16 29.06
N SER A 5 -48.37 -55.07 29.37
CA SER A 5 -47.14 -54.71 30.12
C SER A 5 -45.83 -55.06 29.41
N ASN A 6 -45.85 -55.94 28.40
CA ASN A 6 -44.60 -56.53 27.88
C ASN A 6 -44.07 -55.89 26.58
N TYR A 7 -44.78 -54.93 26.00
CA TYR A 7 -44.38 -54.31 24.72
C TYR A 7 -43.49 -53.07 24.88
N ARG A 8 -43.46 -52.43 26.06
CA ARG A 8 -42.65 -51.23 26.31
C ARG A 8 -41.13 -51.40 26.11
N PRO A 9 -40.49 -52.50 26.54
CA PRO A 9 -39.05 -52.67 26.29
C PRO A 9 -38.74 -52.99 24.82
N ILE A 10 -39.63 -53.74 24.15
CA ILE A 10 -39.50 -54.10 22.74
C ILE A 10 -39.63 -52.86 21.86
N LEU A 11 -40.60 -51.98 22.16
CA LEU A 11 -40.80 -50.73 21.42
C LEU A 11 -39.58 -49.78 21.54
N LYS A 12 -38.93 -49.74 22.71
CA LYS A 12 -37.71 -48.95 22.92
C LYS A 12 -36.51 -49.51 22.16
N GLY A 13 -36.35 -50.83 22.13
CA GLY A 13 -35.28 -51.49 21.36
C GLY A 13 -35.44 -51.23 19.86
N VAL A 14 -36.66 -51.32 19.35
CA VAL A 14 -36.97 -51.03 17.94
C VAL A 14 -36.75 -49.55 17.59
N ALA A 15 -37.11 -48.62 18.47
CA ALA A 15 -36.86 -47.20 18.26
C ALA A 15 -35.35 -46.85 18.24
N LEU A 16 -34.55 -47.47 19.11
CA LEU A 16 -33.10 -47.29 19.13
C LEU A 16 -32.41 -47.89 17.89
N ALA A 17 -32.88 -49.05 17.43
CA ALA A 17 -32.42 -49.66 16.19
C ALA A 17 -32.80 -48.83 14.95
N MET A 18 -33.99 -48.19 14.94
CA MET A 18 -34.37 -47.26 13.87
C MET A 18 -33.50 -46.00 13.86
N LEU A 19 -33.13 -45.44 15.03
CA LEU A 19 -32.22 -44.29 15.08
C LEU A 19 -30.82 -44.62 14.54
N ALA A 20 -30.34 -45.84 14.75
CA ALA A 20 -29.02 -46.29 14.27
C ALA A 20 -28.98 -46.54 12.74
N LEU A 21 -30.13 -46.61 12.07
CA LEU A 21 -30.23 -46.76 10.62
C LEU A 21 -30.26 -45.42 9.87
N PHE A 22 -30.41 -44.30 10.58
CA PHE A 22 -30.24 -42.97 9.98
C PHE A 22 -28.76 -42.64 9.91
N GLN A 23 -28.13 -42.99 8.79
CA GLN A 23 -26.78 -42.50 8.52
C GLN A 23 -26.84 -40.98 8.29
N PRO A 24 -25.87 -40.21 8.82
CA PRO A 24 -25.76 -38.80 8.48
C PRO A 24 -25.53 -38.69 6.97
N ALA A 25 -26.47 -38.07 6.27
CA ALA A 25 -26.26 -37.65 4.89
C ALA A 25 -25.37 -36.41 4.94
N ASN A 26 -24.08 -36.59 4.64
CA ASN A 26 -23.20 -35.47 4.35
C ASN A 26 -23.39 -35.16 2.86
N ALA A 27 -24.05 -34.05 2.57
CA ALA A 27 -24.02 -33.47 1.23
C ALA A 27 -22.77 -32.60 1.15
N ASP A 28 -21.94 -32.83 0.13
CA ASP A 28 -20.89 -31.90 -0.23
C ASP A 28 -21.54 -30.69 -0.94
N ASP A 29 -21.03 -29.49 -0.71
CA ASP A 29 -21.52 -28.29 -1.41
C ASP A 29 -21.09 -28.35 -2.89
N GLU A 30 -22.02 -28.76 -3.76
CA GLU A 30 -21.75 -28.88 -5.20
C GLU A 30 -22.27 -27.65 -5.97
N PHE A 31 -21.33 -26.86 -6.52
CA PHE A 31 -21.66 -25.74 -7.41
C PHE A 31 -21.80 -26.22 -8.86
N ASN A 32 -22.96 -26.01 -9.48
CA ASN A 32 -23.21 -26.39 -10.87
C ASN A 32 -22.46 -25.47 -11.84
N LEU A 33 -21.29 -25.92 -12.30
CA LEU A 33 -20.42 -25.18 -13.22
C LEU A 33 -21.08 -24.82 -14.56
N ARG A 34 -22.10 -25.56 -15.02
CA ARG A 34 -22.78 -25.26 -16.29
C ARG A 34 -23.45 -23.89 -16.30
N ILE A 35 -23.72 -23.29 -15.14
CA ILE A 35 -24.27 -21.93 -15.03
C ILE A 35 -23.25 -20.88 -15.52
N LEU A 36 -21.95 -21.20 -15.51
CA LEU A 36 -20.89 -20.30 -15.97
C LEU A 36 -20.58 -20.48 -17.47
N GLU A 37 -21.16 -21.48 -18.15
CA GLU A 37 -21.03 -21.69 -19.60
C GLU A 37 -21.85 -20.63 -20.34
N LEU A 38 -21.22 -19.50 -20.69
CA LEU A 38 -21.85 -18.45 -21.50
C LEU A 38 -21.60 -18.74 -22.99
N ASP A 39 -22.59 -19.37 -23.65
CA ASP A 39 -22.64 -19.74 -25.09
C ASP A 39 -21.43 -20.52 -25.67
N THR A 40 -20.40 -20.75 -24.86
CA THR A 40 -19.12 -21.37 -25.17
C THR A 40 -18.77 -22.35 -24.04
N PRO A 41 -18.14 -23.50 -24.34
CA PRO A 41 -17.67 -24.41 -23.29
C PRO A 41 -16.70 -23.68 -22.36
N LEU A 42 -16.84 -23.90 -21.05
CA LEU A 42 -15.90 -23.35 -20.07
C LEU A 42 -14.49 -23.88 -20.33
N GLU A 43 -13.60 -23.01 -20.79
CA GLU A 43 -12.17 -23.27 -20.73
C GLU A 43 -11.75 -23.38 -19.25
N ASN A 44 -10.87 -24.33 -18.93
CA ASN A 44 -10.34 -24.57 -17.57
C ASN A 44 -11.35 -25.07 -16.50
N THR A 45 -12.26 -25.98 -16.86
CA THR A 45 -13.14 -26.66 -15.88
C THR A 45 -12.37 -27.36 -14.76
N ALA A 46 -11.15 -27.83 -15.01
CA ALA A 46 -10.27 -28.42 -14.01
C ALA A 46 -9.84 -27.41 -12.92
N THR A 47 -9.57 -26.16 -13.29
CA THR A 47 -9.22 -25.10 -12.34
C THR A 47 -10.41 -24.73 -11.46
N LEU A 48 -11.62 -24.69 -12.01
CA LEU A 48 -12.85 -24.42 -11.26
C LEU A 48 -13.19 -25.56 -10.29
N LYS A 49 -12.99 -26.82 -10.71
CA LYS A 49 -13.10 -27.97 -9.81
C LYS A 49 -12.07 -27.91 -8.68
N ASN A 50 -10.84 -27.48 -8.98
CA ASN A 50 -9.82 -27.29 -7.96
C ASN A 50 -10.16 -26.14 -7.01
N PHE A 51 -10.74 -25.03 -7.49
CA PHE A 51 -11.21 -23.94 -6.64
C PHE A 51 -12.27 -24.42 -5.64
N ILE A 52 -13.30 -25.13 -6.14
CA ILE A 52 -14.36 -25.70 -5.29
C ILE A 52 -13.75 -26.70 -4.28
N GLY A 53 -12.85 -27.58 -4.74
CA GLY A 53 -12.23 -28.59 -3.89
C GLY A 53 -11.17 -28.08 -2.90
N ASN A 54 -10.59 -26.90 -3.14
CA ASN A 54 -9.58 -26.27 -2.27
C ASN A 54 -10.19 -25.17 -1.39
N ASN A 55 -11.46 -25.31 -1.00
CA ASN A 55 -12.15 -24.35 -0.13
C ASN A 55 -12.13 -22.91 -0.68
N SER A 56 -12.29 -22.76 -2.00
CA SER A 56 -12.23 -21.46 -2.70
C SER A 56 -10.86 -20.75 -2.65
N LEU A 57 -9.78 -21.49 -2.40
CA LEU A 57 -8.41 -20.96 -2.45
C LEU A 57 -7.74 -21.29 -3.79
N LEU A 58 -7.23 -20.27 -4.47
CA LEU A 58 -6.42 -20.43 -5.68
C LEU A 58 -4.99 -19.94 -5.44
N ALA A 59 -4.01 -20.81 -5.67
CA ALA A 59 -2.62 -20.39 -5.74
C ALA A 59 -2.41 -19.52 -6.99
N GLY A 60 -1.58 -18.49 -6.87
CA GLY A 60 -1.40 -17.52 -7.95
C GLY A 60 -0.77 -16.21 -7.50
N SER A 61 -0.66 -15.27 -8.42
CA SER A 61 -0.12 -13.94 -8.14
C SER A 61 -1.25 -12.93 -8.03
N TYR A 62 -1.32 -12.24 -6.89
CA TYR A 62 -2.38 -11.30 -6.56
C TYR A 62 -1.80 -9.92 -6.28
N PRO A 63 -2.38 -8.83 -6.81
CA PRO A 63 -2.07 -7.49 -6.31
C PRO A 63 -2.59 -7.38 -4.89
N VAL A 64 -1.71 -7.14 -3.92
CA VAL A 64 -2.09 -7.12 -2.51
C VAL A 64 -1.65 -5.83 -1.81
N THR A 65 -2.48 -5.39 -0.86
CA THR A 65 -2.08 -4.39 0.12
C THR A 65 -1.46 -5.09 1.31
N ILE A 66 -0.21 -4.75 1.63
CA ILE A 66 0.55 -5.40 2.69
C ILE A 66 0.51 -4.50 3.92
N MET A 67 0.02 -5.05 5.03
CA MET A 67 -0.23 -4.32 6.26
C MET A 67 0.57 -4.92 7.42
N TRP A 68 1.09 -4.08 8.32
CA TRP A 68 1.65 -4.53 9.59
C TRP A 68 0.93 -3.83 10.73
N GLY A 69 0.04 -4.56 11.41
CA GLY A 69 -0.90 -3.95 12.35
C GLY A 69 -1.92 -3.10 11.58
N ARG A 70 -1.88 -1.78 11.78
CA ARG A 70 -2.78 -0.83 11.08
C ARG A 70 -2.10 -0.06 9.94
N ASP A 71 -0.79 -0.24 9.78
CA ASP A 71 -0.01 0.53 8.82
C ASP A 71 0.04 -0.20 7.49
N ILE A 72 -0.24 0.52 6.39
CA ILE A 72 0.02 0.03 5.03
C ILE A 72 1.50 0.21 4.75
N ILE A 73 2.20 -0.90 4.52
CA ILE A 73 3.65 -0.94 4.32
C ILE A 73 4.00 -0.94 2.82
N ASP A 74 3.22 -1.67 2.03
CA ASP A 74 3.47 -1.84 0.60
C ASP A 74 2.18 -2.19 -0.16
N LYS A 75 2.20 -1.95 -1.47
CA LYS A 75 1.20 -2.40 -2.43
C LYS A 75 1.92 -2.98 -3.63
N ARG A 76 1.89 -4.31 -3.75
CA ARG A 76 2.58 -5.02 -4.83
C ARG A 76 1.92 -6.36 -5.14
N THR A 77 2.27 -6.92 -6.27
CA THR A 77 1.89 -8.29 -6.62
C THR A 77 2.74 -9.27 -5.81
N VAL A 78 2.07 -10.18 -5.09
CA VAL A 78 2.70 -11.26 -4.32
C VAL A 78 2.20 -12.60 -4.86
N THR A 79 3.10 -13.57 -4.98
CA THR A 79 2.75 -14.94 -5.34
C THR A 79 2.39 -15.73 -4.09
N PHE A 80 1.30 -16.47 -4.16
CA PHE A 80 0.77 -17.28 -3.07
C PHE A 80 0.72 -18.74 -3.47
N VAL A 81 1.14 -19.60 -2.55
CA VAL A 81 1.08 -21.07 -2.68
C VAL A 81 0.11 -21.64 -1.67
N LEU A 82 -0.45 -22.81 -1.99
CA LEU A 82 -1.34 -23.50 -1.08
C LEU A 82 -0.51 -24.14 0.04
N SER A 83 -0.94 -23.95 1.29
CA SER A 83 -0.38 -24.65 2.44
C SER A 83 -0.53 -26.16 2.33
N ASP A 84 0.33 -26.91 3.03
CA ASP A 84 0.31 -28.38 3.05
C ASP A 84 -1.03 -28.96 3.50
N ASP A 85 -1.71 -28.29 4.45
CA ASP A 85 -3.04 -28.66 4.97
C ASP A 85 -4.20 -28.20 4.06
N LYS A 86 -3.89 -27.44 3.00
CA LYS A 86 -4.83 -26.84 2.05
C LYS A 86 -5.89 -25.93 2.70
N GLN A 87 -5.60 -25.38 3.88
CA GLN A 87 -6.55 -24.51 4.59
C GLN A 87 -6.29 -23.02 4.34
N ARG A 88 -5.09 -22.66 3.89
CA ARG A 88 -4.67 -21.27 3.71
C ARG A 88 -3.71 -21.06 2.52
N LEU A 89 -3.65 -19.83 2.04
CA LEU A 89 -2.64 -19.38 1.06
C LEU A 89 -1.47 -18.74 1.80
N LEU A 90 -0.25 -19.18 1.47
CA LEU A 90 0.99 -18.66 2.04
C LEU A 90 1.69 -17.76 1.01
N PRO A 91 2.11 -16.55 1.39
CA PRO A 91 2.85 -15.68 0.49
C PRO A 91 4.30 -16.16 0.33
N GLU A 92 4.80 -16.21 -0.90
CA GLU A 92 6.21 -16.45 -1.19
C GLU A 92 7.01 -15.15 -1.02
N LEU A 93 7.33 -14.79 0.23
CA LEU A 93 8.17 -13.64 0.55
C LEU A 93 9.62 -14.06 0.71
N THR A 94 10.56 -13.19 0.34
CA THR A 94 11.99 -13.40 0.58
C THR A 94 12.47 -12.68 1.85
N LYS A 95 13.67 -13.03 2.34
CA LYS A 95 14.33 -12.27 3.41
C LYS A 95 14.47 -10.78 3.04
N ALA A 96 14.80 -10.47 1.79
CA ALA A 96 14.87 -9.08 1.31
C ALA A 96 13.51 -8.38 1.42
N ASP A 97 12.42 -9.05 1.03
CA ASP A 97 11.07 -8.47 1.14
C ASP A 97 10.71 -8.13 2.57
N LEU A 98 11.03 -9.02 3.51
CA LEU A 98 10.78 -8.80 4.93
C LEU A 98 11.62 -7.65 5.48
N ARG A 99 12.89 -7.53 5.06
CA ARG A 99 13.73 -6.37 5.39
C ARG A 99 13.11 -5.08 4.87
N ASP A 100 12.62 -5.08 3.64
CA ASP A 100 11.95 -3.92 3.01
C ASP A 100 10.64 -3.54 3.72
N PHE A 101 9.94 -4.52 4.32
CA PHE A 101 8.78 -4.27 5.17
C PHE A 101 9.14 -3.72 6.56
N GLY A 102 10.43 -3.60 6.87
CA GLY A 102 10.92 -3.10 8.14
C GLY A 102 11.09 -4.19 9.20
N LEU A 103 11.18 -5.48 8.83
CA LEU A 103 11.57 -6.53 9.77
C LEU A 103 13.08 -6.48 10.02
N LYS A 104 13.49 -6.56 11.28
CA LYS A 104 14.91 -6.62 11.69
C LYS A 104 15.53 -8.00 11.41
N VAL A 105 15.58 -8.40 10.14
CA VAL A 105 16.05 -9.73 9.70
C VAL A 105 17.47 -10.05 10.15
N ASP A 106 18.33 -9.04 10.33
CA ASP A 106 19.73 -9.22 10.73
C ASP A 106 19.88 -9.41 12.26
N THR A 107 18.84 -9.14 13.05
CA THR A 107 18.83 -9.36 14.50
C THR A 107 18.32 -10.75 14.90
N LEU A 108 17.66 -11.44 13.96
CA LEU A 108 17.07 -12.75 14.18
C LEU A 108 18.13 -13.83 13.90
N PRO A 109 18.50 -14.68 14.90
CA PRO A 109 19.59 -15.63 14.78
C PRO A 109 19.49 -16.56 13.56
N ASP A 110 18.29 -17.06 13.30
CA ASP A 110 18.04 -18.05 12.23
C ASP A 110 17.83 -17.40 10.85
N MET A 111 17.51 -16.10 10.80
CA MET A 111 17.39 -15.37 9.53
C MET A 111 18.68 -14.68 9.09
N LYS A 112 19.58 -14.33 10.03
CA LYS A 112 20.78 -13.53 9.70
C LYS A 112 21.64 -14.21 8.64
N ASP A 113 21.76 -15.54 8.69
CA ASP A 113 22.63 -16.35 7.85
C ASP A 113 21.97 -16.76 6.52
N LEU A 114 20.66 -16.52 6.38
CA LEU A 114 19.96 -16.74 5.11
C LEU A 114 20.41 -15.73 4.05
N ALA A 115 20.51 -16.20 2.81
CA ALA A 115 20.66 -15.31 1.66
C ALA A 115 19.43 -14.38 1.54
N ASP A 116 19.64 -13.17 1.04
CA ASP A 116 18.54 -12.21 0.86
C ASP A 116 17.45 -12.71 -0.09
N SER A 117 17.80 -13.59 -1.04
CA SER A 117 16.86 -14.25 -1.95
C SER A 117 16.20 -15.51 -1.37
N ALA A 118 16.51 -15.91 -0.14
CA ALA A 118 15.91 -17.08 0.49
C ALA A 118 14.41 -16.84 0.73
N ARG A 119 13.57 -17.80 0.33
CA ARG A 119 12.13 -17.77 0.56
C ARG A 119 11.82 -18.07 2.03
N VAL A 120 10.86 -17.33 2.57
CA VAL A 120 10.33 -17.44 3.93
C VAL A 120 8.82 -17.62 3.81
N GLU A 121 8.41 -18.87 3.57
CA GLU A 121 7.00 -19.25 3.43
C GLU A 121 6.27 -19.18 4.77
N ASP A 122 6.90 -19.66 5.84
CA ASP A 122 6.37 -19.60 7.20
C ASP A 122 7.31 -18.80 8.12
N ILE A 123 6.83 -17.62 8.53
CA ILE A 123 7.55 -16.72 9.44
C ILE A 123 7.58 -17.25 10.89
N SER A 124 6.66 -18.14 11.26
CA SER A 124 6.55 -18.66 12.62
C SER A 124 7.79 -19.48 13.04
N HIS A 125 8.50 -20.05 12.07
CA HIS A 125 9.76 -20.76 12.29
C HIS A 125 10.89 -19.85 12.80
N PHE A 126 10.81 -18.55 12.51
CA PHE A 126 11.83 -17.57 12.87
C PHE A 126 11.41 -16.69 14.05
N ILE A 127 10.10 -16.50 14.23
CA ILE A 127 9.54 -15.64 15.27
C ILE A 127 8.32 -16.33 15.87
N GLU A 128 8.40 -16.62 17.17
CA GLU A 128 7.29 -17.23 17.90
C GLU A 128 6.04 -16.33 17.86
N GLY A 129 4.90 -16.92 17.49
CA GLY A 129 3.62 -16.24 17.38
C GLY A 129 3.50 -15.32 16.15
N ALA A 130 4.48 -15.32 15.24
CA ALA A 130 4.35 -14.62 13.97
C ALA A 130 3.59 -15.45 12.94
N GLN A 131 2.75 -14.80 12.14
CA GLN A 131 2.07 -15.44 11.02
C GLN A 131 1.76 -14.44 9.90
N TYR A 132 1.54 -14.98 8.71
CA TYR A 132 0.95 -14.25 7.59
C TYR A 132 -0.54 -14.56 7.52
N ASP A 133 -1.36 -13.52 7.48
CA ASP A 133 -2.80 -13.62 7.36
C ASP A 133 -3.24 -12.94 6.06
N PHE A 134 -3.59 -13.74 5.06
CA PHE A 134 -4.02 -13.25 3.75
C PHE A 134 -5.54 -13.36 3.63
N ASN A 135 -6.17 -12.20 3.47
CA ASN A 135 -7.57 -12.11 3.13
C ASN A 135 -7.72 -11.92 1.61
N GLN A 136 -8.27 -12.95 0.95
CA GLN A 136 -8.45 -12.95 -0.50
C GLN A 136 -9.55 -11.99 -0.95
N ASP A 137 -10.59 -11.77 -0.13
CA ASP A 137 -11.77 -10.97 -0.50
C ASP A 137 -11.43 -9.48 -0.65
N ASP A 138 -10.54 -8.97 0.19
CA ASP A 138 -10.06 -7.58 0.16
C ASP A 138 -8.63 -7.44 -0.38
N GLN A 139 -7.99 -8.57 -0.75
CA GLN A 139 -6.61 -8.64 -1.23
C GLN A 139 -5.60 -8.02 -0.25
N THR A 140 -5.78 -8.27 1.05
CA THR A 140 -4.92 -7.75 2.10
C THR A 140 -4.05 -8.84 2.70
N LEU A 141 -2.74 -8.61 2.72
CA LEU A 141 -1.78 -9.44 3.45
C LEU A 141 -1.41 -8.74 4.76
N SER A 142 -1.91 -9.26 5.87
CA SER A 142 -1.58 -8.80 7.22
C SER A 142 -0.39 -9.56 7.79
N LEU A 143 0.68 -8.82 8.10
CA LEU A 143 1.85 -9.29 8.83
C LEU A 143 1.56 -9.23 10.33
N VAL A 144 1.19 -10.38 10.90
CA VAL A 144 0.96 -10.52 12.34
C VAL A 144 2.31 -10.85 12.99
N ILE A 145 3.14 -9.83 13.18
CA ILE A 145 4.48 -9.96 13.77
C ILE A 145 4.60 -8.99 14.96
N PRO A 146 5.14 -9.41 16.12
CA PRO A 146 5.34 -8.52 17.26
C PRO A 146 6.18 -7.27 16.92
N GLN A 147 5.72 -6.10 17.38
CA GLN A 147 6.34 -4.79 17.04
C GLN A 147 7.80 -4.66 17.51
N ILE A 148 8.27 -5.48 18.45
CA ILE A 148 9.68 -5.49 18.89
C ILE A 148 10.65 -5.80 17.74
N TYR A 149 10.20 -6.60 16.77
CA TYR A 149 10.96 -7.00 15.59
C TYR A 149 10.85 -5.99 14.44
N ARG A 150 10.01 -4.96 14.58
CA ARG A 150 9.86 -3.89 13.60
C ARG A 150 10.98 -2.86 13.79
N ASP A 151 11.54 -2.40 12.69
CA ASP A 151 12.44 -1.27 12.67
C ASP A 151 11.66 0.04 12.83
N GLN A 152 12.01 0.83 13.84
CA GLN A 152 11.24 2.02 14.24
C GLN A 152 11.44 3.18 13.25
N THR A 153 12.53 3.17 12.48
CA THR A 153 12.77 4.11 11.37
C THR A 153 11.80 3.96 10.20
N ALA A 154 10.99 2.89 10.17
CA ALA A 154 9.98 2.64 9.14
C ALA A 154 8.55 3.10 9.54
N SER A 155 8.32 3.58 10.76
CA SER A 155 6.99 4.03 11.18
C SER A 155 6.77 5.50 10.82
N GLY A 156 5.86 5.77 9.88
CA GLY A 156 5.49 7.12 9.42
C GLY A 156 6.36 7.69 8.30
N THR A 157 7.50 7.07 7.99
CA THR A 157 8.35 7.45 6.84
C THR A 157 7.93 6.66 5.60
N ILE A 158 7.51 7.36 4.54
CA ILE A 158 7.22 6.74 3.24
C ILE A 158 8.55 6.26 2.66
N ASN A 159 8.65 4.97 2.34
CA ASN A 159 9.84 4.41 1.71
C ASN A 159 10.21 5.23 0.46
N PRO A 160 11.48 5.69 0.32
CA PRO A 160 11.93 6.48 -0.82
C PRO A 160 11.64 5.82 -2.18
N LYS A 161 11.47 4.49 -2.23
CA LYS A 161 11.08 3.77 -3.45
C LYS A 161 9.72 4.20 -4.02
N TYR A 162 8.83 4.76 -3.19
CA TYR A 162 7.53 5.27 -3.63
C TYR A 162 7.55 6.76 -3.98
N TRP A 163 8.71 7.43 -3.86
CA TRP A 163 8.79 8.83 -4.21
C TRP A 163 8.77 8.95 -5.73
N ASP A 164 7.73 9.60 -6.24
CA ASP A 164 7.63 9.96 -7.64
C ASP A 164 8.23 11.36 -7.84
N ASP A 165 9.25 11.46 -8.68
CA ASP A 165 9.83 12.74 -9.10
C ASP A 165 8.83 13.60 -9.88
N GLY A 166 7.78 12.97 -10.41
CA GLY A 166 6.71 13.57 -11.18
C GLY A 166 7.05 13.72 -12.66
N ALA A 167 6.06 14.16 -13.42
CA ALA A 167 6.23 14.40 -14.85
C ALA A 167 7.15 15.61 -15.11
N SER A 168 7.94 15.50 -16.19
CA SER A 168 8.70 16.62 -16.72
C SER A 168 7.76 17.71 -17.23
N ALA A 169 7.89 18.93 -16.71
CA ALA A 169 6.97 20.02 -17.03
C ALA A 169 7.65 21.39 -16.90
N ALA A 170 7.23 22.32 -17.76
CA ALA A 170 7.54 23.74 -17.64
C ALA A 170 6.24 24.52 -17.41
N TRP A 171 6.26 25.53 -16.56
CA TRP A 171 5.10 26.35 -16.25
C TRP A 171 5.50 27.80 -15.98
N ALA A 172 4.55 28.70 -16.20
CA ALA A 172 4.65 30.11 -15.86
C ALA A 172 3.29 30.62 -15.37
N SER A 173 3.29 31.42 -14.32
CA SER A 173 2.13 32.13 -13.78
C SER A 173 2.44 33.60 -13.62
N TYR A 174 1.45 34.44 -13.88
CA TYR A 174 1.57 35.88 -13.76
C TYR A 174 0.48 36.43 -12.84
N GLN A 175 0.81 37.48 -12.10
CA GLN A 175 -0.14 38.23 -11.29
C GLN A 175 0.07 39.72 -11.52
N VAL A 176 -1.00 40.43 -11.88
CA VAL A 176 -0.97 41.88 -12.07
C VAL A 176 -1.88 42.52 -11.03
N SER A 177 -1.39 43.57 -10.39
CA SER A 177 -2.18 44.39 -9.49
C SER A 177 -1.87 45.87 -9.72
N GLY A 178 -2.84 46.74 -9.48
CA GLY A 178 -2.63 48.18 -9.60
C GLY A 178 -3.52 48.94 -8.61
N SER A 179 -3.06 50.09 -8.17
CA SER A 179 -3.79 50.96 -7.26
C SER A 179 -3.66 52.42 -7.70
N GLN A 180 -4.71 53.18 -7.47
CA GLN A 180 -4.73 54.62 -7.70
C GLN A 180 -5.20 55.29 -6.42
N GLN A 181 -4.41 56.26 -5.96
CA GLN A 181 -4.74 57.06 -4.80
C GLN A 181 -4.84 58.53 -5.23
N GLU A 182 -5.94 59.17 -4.86
CA GLU A 182 -6.21 60.57 -5.13
C GLU A 182 -6.25 61.33 -3.80
N SER A 183 -5.60 62.49 -3.77
CA SER A 183 -5.52 63.37 -2.61
C SER A 183 -5.56 64.83 -3.06
N ASP A 184 -5.82 65.76 -2.14
CA ASP A 184 -5.75 67.20 -2.41
C ASP A 184 -4.38 67.65 -2.95
N SER A 185 -3.33 66.86 -2.68
CA SER A 185 -1.94 67.12 -3.13
C SER A 185 -1.57 66.48 -4.48
N GLY A 186 -2.47 65.71 -5.10
CA GLY A 186 -2.25 65.08 -6.39
C GLY A 186 -2.71 63.62 -6.47
N LYS A 187 -2.48 63.02 -7.65
CA LYS A 187 -2.83 61.64 -8.01
C LYS A 187 -1.57 60.78 -8.07
N ASN A 188 -1.56 59.68 -7.32
CA ASN A 188 -0.53 58.64 -7.39
C ASN A 188 -1.12 57.37 -7.99
N THR A 189 -0.36 56.69 -8.85
CA THR A 189 -0.76 55.42 -9.46
C THR A 189 0.38 54.44 -9.33
N SER A 190 0.11 53.26 -8.81
CA SER A 190 1.08 52.17 -8.71
C SER A 190 0.58 50.95 -9.48
N THR A 191 1.49 50.29 -10.17
CA THR A 191 1.25 49.03 -10.89
C THR A 191 2.33 48.04 -10.47
N TRP A 192 1.94 46.78 -10.29
CA TRP A 192 2.82 45.69 -9.91
C TRP A 192 2.51 44.46 -10.75
N LEU A 193 3.55 43.79 -11.24
CA LEU A 193 3.51 42.53 -11.98
C LEU A 193 4.46 41.54 -11.31
N GLY A 194 3.93 40.41 -10.86
CA GLY A 194 4.68 39.23 -10.47
C GLY A 194 4.66 38.20 -11.58
N LEU A 195 5.81 37.60 -11.86
CA LEU A 195 5.99 36.47 -12.76
C LEU A 195 6.72 35.36 -12.01
N ASP A 196 6.07 34.21 -11.89
CA ASP A 196 6.66 32.98 -11.38
C ASP A 196 6.77 31.99 -12.52
N SER A 197 7.92 31.34 -12.64
CA SER A 197 8.12 30.29 -13.63
C SER A 197 8.97 29.15 -13.07
N GLY A 198 8.86 27.99 -13.69
CA GLY A 198 9.65 26.84 -13.29
C GLY A 198 9.68 25.72 -14.30
N ILE A 199 10.69 24.87 -14.12
CA ILE A 199 10.90 23.65 -14.90
C ILE A 199 11.20 22.52 -13.92
N ASN A 200 10.48 21.41 -14.07
CA ASN A 200 10.74 20.15 -13.36
C ASN A 200 11.24 19.12 -14.39
N LEU A 201 12.39 18.49 -14.13
CA LEU A 201 12.97 17.42 -14.96
C LEU A 201 13.56 16.35 -14.04
N GLY A 202 12.82 15.25 -13.83
CA GLY A 202 13.14 14.27 -12.79
C GLY A 202 13.27 14.94 -11.41
N ALA A 203 14.31 14.59 -10.65
CA ALA A 203 14.58 15.18 -9.34
C ALA A 203 14.91 16.70 -9.37
N TRP A 204 15.23 17.27 -10.53
CA TRP A 204 15.62 18.68 -10.67
C TRP A 204 14.41 19.61 -10.71
N ARG A 205 14.43 20.66 -9.89
CA ARG A 205 13.38 21.67 -9.81
C ARG A 205 13.98 23.08 -9.87
N LEU A 206 13.87 23.72 -11.03
CA LEU A 206 14.27 25.11 -11.23
C LEU A 206 13.07 26.04 -11.02
N ARG A 207 13.26 27.11 -10.24
CA ARG A 207 12.23 28.11 -9.95
C ARG A 207 12.79 29.52 -10.15
N ASN A 208 12.03 30.38 -10.81
CA ASN A 208 12.34 31.80 -10.99
C ASN A 208 11.12 32.63 -10.55
N ASN A 209 11.38 33.65 -9.72
CA ASN A 209 10.41 34.66 -9.35
C ASN A 209 10.97 36.04 -9.74
N SER A 210 10.17 36.77 -10.51
CA SER A 210 10.50 38.10 -11.01
C SER A 210 9.35 39.05 -10.69
N THR A 211 9.67 40.21 -10.13
CA THR A 211 8.68 41.26 -9.85
C THR A 211 9.05 42.56 -10.55
N TRP A 212 8.05 43.23 -11.10
CA TRP A 212 8.15 44.56 -11.67
C TRP A 212 7.13 45.49 -11.00
N SER A 213 7.53 46.71 -10.66
CA SER A 213 6.62 47.71 -10.12
C SER A 213 6.92 49.08 -10.70
N ASP A 214 5.87 49.81 -11.03
CA ASP A 214 5.92 51.20 -11.47
C ASP A 214 5.04 52.05 -10.56
N THR A 215 5.55 53.19 -10.11
CA THR A 215 4.79 54.18 -9.33
C THR A 215 4.98 55.52 -10.01
N ALA A 216 3.88 56.16 -10.40
CA ALA A 216 3.86 57.50 -10.99
C ALA A 216 4.23 58.55 -9.92
N GLY A 217 5.53 58.61 -9.61
CA GLY A 217 6.20 59.44 -8.62
C GLY A 217 7.67 58.99 -8.58
N TRP A 218 8.55 59.77 -9.22
CA TRP A 218 9.87 59.33 -9.73
C TRP A 218 10.80 58.72 -8.68
N THR A 219 10.81 57.38 -8.56
CA THR A 219 11.96 56.57 -8.10
C THR A 219 11.93 55.19 -8.79
N PRO A 220 12.86 54.86 -9.70
CA PRO A 220 12.93 53.54 -10.32
C PRO A 220 13.50 52.53 -9.32
N SER A 221 12.72 51.53 -8.90
CA SER A 221 13.23 50.37 -8.16
C SER A 221 13.60 49.25 -9.14
N VAL A 222 14.84 48.76 -9.04
CA VAL A 222 15.43 47.69 -9.86
C VAL A 222 14.56 46.42 -9.83
N PRO A 223 14.35 45.71 -10.95
CA PRO A 223 13.72 44.40 -10.93
C PRO A 223 14.57 43.45 -10.06
N ALA A 224 14.04 43.03 -8.92
CA ALA A 224 14.61 41.95 -8.14
C ALA A 224 14.25 40.63 -8.84
N CYS A 225 15.27 39.93 -9.34
CA CYS A 225 15.12 38.62 -9.96
C CYS A 225 15.71 37.60 -8.99
N ASN A 226 14.84 36.89 -8.27
CA ASN A 226 15.26 35.84 -7.35
C ASN A 226 15.16 34.50 -8.07
N ALA A 227 16.29 33.96 -8.52
CA ALA A 227 16.36 32.60 -9.05
C ALA A 227 16.74 31.64 -7.92
N THR A 228 15.87 30.68 -7.61
CA THR A 228 16.16 29.64 -6.61
C THR A 228 16.27 28.29 -7.31
N LEU A 229 17.45 27.68 -7.26
CA LEU A 229 17.65 26.29 -7.65
C LEU A 229 17.44 25.41 -6.41
N LYS A 230 16.44 24.53 -6.43
CA LYS A 230 16.26 23.51 -5.39
C LYS A 230 16.57 22.14 -5.97
N LEU A 231 17.60 21.50 -5.42
CA LEU A 231 17.95 20.12 -5.70
C LEU A 231 17.41 19.25 -4.56
N TYR A 232 16.59 18.25 -4.89
CA TYR A 232 16.23 17.19 -3.96
C TYR A 232 17.10 15.98 -4.30
N GLU A 233 18.36 16.03 -3.88
CA GLU A 233 19.24 14.85 -3.94
C GLU A 233 18.99 13.99 -2.70
N ALA A 234 18.80 12.69 -2.89
CA ALA A 234 18.82 11.69 -1.81
C ALA A 234 20.22 11.55 -1.14
N SER A 235 21.20 12.32 -1.56
CA SER A 235 22.58 12.28 -1.07
C SER A 235 23.28 13.63 -1.30
N TRP A 236 23.64 14.29 -0.19
CA TRP A 236 24.30 15.59 -0.04
C TRP A 236 25.28 16.04 -1.16
N ARG A 237 25.22 17.33 -1.58
CA ARG A 237 26.34 18.31 -1.59
C ARG A 237 25.88 19.79 -1.58
N LEU A 238 26.56 20.61 -0.75
CA LEU A 238 26.39 22.07 -0.66
C LEU A 238 26.90 22.79 -1.92
N ALA A 239 26.12 23.75 -2.44
CA ALA A 239 26.63 24.85 -3.25
C ALA A 239 26.39 26.19 -2.52
N ARG A 240 27.47 26.95 -2.32
CA ARG A 240 27.48 28.28 -1.67
C ARG A 240 27.20 29.35 -2.72
N LEU A 241 26.19 30.20 -2.51
CA LEU A 241 25.90 31.39 -3.35
C LEU A 241 25.50 32.60 -2.47
N PRO A 242 25.61 33.85 -2.98
CA PRO A 242 25.93 35.08 -2.23
C PRO A 242 24.80 35.63 -1.34
N PRO A 243 25.07 36.66 -0.49
CA PRO A 243 24.16 37.09 0.55
C PRO A 243 23.09 38.05 0.00
N ALA A 244 21.95 37.50 -0.39
CA ALA A 244 20.67 38.21 -0.32
C ALA A 244 19.55 37.18 -0.22
N ALA A 245 19.06 36.99 1.00
CA ALA A 245 17.85 36.28 1.42
C ALA A 245 17.43 35.04 0.59
N SER A 246 17.75 33.85 1.10
CA SER A 246 17.07 32.62 0.69
C SER A 246 17.00 31.66 1.88
N TYR A 247 15.80 31.44 2.40
CA TYR A 247 15.56 30.37 3.37
C TYR A 247 15.32 29.06 2.63
N LEU A 248 16.20 28.09 2.83
CA LEU A 248 16.00 26.71 2.43
C LEU A 248 15.40 25.98 3.63
N ILE A 249 14.13 25.61 3.56
CA ILE A 249 13.53 24.62 4.47
C ILE A 249 13.51 23.30 3.72
N ALA A 250 14.29 22.34 4.20
CA ALA A 250 14.23 20.94 3.82
C ALA A 250 13.61 20.19 5.00
N PHE A 251 12.50 19.51 4.77
CA PHE A 251 11.95 18.56 5.73
C PHE A 251 12.52 17.17 5.42
N ARG A 252 13.04 16.53 6.46
CA ARG A 252 13.20 15.07 6.55
C ARG A 252 11.84 14.45 6.85
#